data_AF-A0A7S2IY81-F1
#
_entry.id   AF-A0A7S2IY81-F1
#
_cell.length_a   1.000
_cell.length_b   1.000
_cell.length_c   1.000
_cell.angle_alpha   90.00
_cell.angle_beta   90.00
_cell.angle_gamma   90.00
#
_symmetry.space_group_name_H-M   'P 1'
#
loop_
_entity.id
_entity.type
_entity.pdbx_description
1 polymer ?
#
loop_
_entity_poly.entity_id
_entity_poly.type
_entity_poly.pdbx_seq_one_letter_code
_entity_poly.pdbx_strand_id
1 'polypeptide(L)'
;AVMSGAGAQPPKAGDPGAKPSREERVNLLVKLVKGKGPAAVAQVQQKINAGQELSAKGITWDVGMLKEALAKVGPGAGGQGAGGPEAGQTSSTGARPLPTPIRAPTPAAAPAAPQPQSSVRWAPPALTASALARKVQSESEGAEPFNRAAKNTGENKVAVMVRPNVLSQPTGEYLLPGEAFEVIARCSRPQDGRTYLRLKK
;
A
#
# COMPACT_ATOMS: atom_id res chain seq x y z
N ALA A 1 -69.57 25.54 -5.67
CA ALA A 1 -68.55 26.19 -4.81
C ALA A 1 -68.14 25.22 -3.71
N VAL A 2 -67.02 25.46 -3.01
CA VAL A 2 -66.33 24.51 -2.09
C VAL A 2 -65.67 23.34 -2.86
N MET A 3 -64.41 22.97 -2.66
CA MET A 3 -63.20 23.78 -2.37
C MET A 3 -61.96 22.93 -2.74
N SER A 4 -61.01 23.49 -3.49
CA SER A 4 -59.81 22.73 -3.91
C SER A 4 -58.77 22.65 -2.77
N GLY A 5 -58.74 21.53 -2.04
CA GLY A 5 -57.76 21.29 -0.99
C GLY A 5 -56.36 20.97 -1.54
N ALA A 6 -55.49 21.98 -1.62
CA ALA A 6 -54.09 21.79 -1.98
C ALA A 6 -53.31 21.12 -0.82
N GLY A 7 -53.22 19.78 -0.87
CA GLY A 7 -52.49 19.00 0.13
C GLY A 7 -50.98 19.23 0.06
N ALA A 8 -50.46 20.10 0.95
CA ALA A 8 -49.02 20.33 1.08
C ALA A 8 -48.31 19.03 1.51
N GLN A 9 -47.48 18.48 0.63
CA GLN A 9 -46.71 17.27 0.91
C GLN A 9 -45.55 17.62 1.86
N PRO A 10 -45.46 17.02 3.07
CA PRO A 10 -44.38 17.31 3.99
C PRO A 10 -43.03 16.81 3.44
N PRO A 11 -41.91 17.50 3.73
CA PRO A 11 -40.59 17.07 3.27
C PRO A 11 -40.25 15.70 3.86
N LYS A 12 -39.93 14.72 3.00
CA LYS A 12 -39.52 13.39 3.44
C LYS A 12 -38.24 13.49 4.27
N ALA A 13 -38.30 12.99 5.50
CA ALA A 13 -37.17 13.00 6.41
C ALA A 13 -36.05 12.04 5.95
N GLY A 14 -34.81 12.55 5.98
CA GLY A 14 -33.55 11.80 6.06
C GLY A 14 -33.42 10.47 5.30
N ASP A 15 -32.86 10.51 4.10
CA ASP A 15 -32.24 9.34 3.49
C ASP A 15 -30.91 9.03 4.22
N PRO A 16 -30.75 7.87 4.89
CA PRO A 16 -29.55 7.54 5.66
C PRO A 16 -28.36 7.08 4.79
N GLY A 17 -28.54 7.00 3.47
CA GLY A 17 -27.49 6.68 2.48
C GLY A 17 -26.90 7.90 1.79
N ALA A 18 -27.31 9.12 2.16
CA ALA A 18 -26.81 10.37 1.61
C ALA A 18 -25.27 10.48 1.75
N LYS A 19 -24.55 10.28 0.64
CA LYS A 19 -23.08 10.44 0.58
C LYS A 19 -22.73 11.87 1.02
N PRO A 20 -21.82 12.07 1.99
CA PRO A 20 -21.59 13.39 2.57
C PRO A 20 -21.23 14.41 1.48
N SER A 21 -21.89 15.56 1.55
CA SER A 21 -21.86 16.61 0.54
C SER A 21 -20.45 17.18 0.39
N ARG A 22 -20.15 17.77 -0.78
CA ARG A 22 -18.84 18.36 -1.08
C ARG A 22 -18.34 19.30 0.02
N GLU A 23 -19.24 20.15 0.52
CA GLU A 23 -18.95 21.11 1.59
C GLU A 23 -18.75 20.45 2.96
N GLU A 24 -19.50 19.39 3.29
CA GLU A 24 -19.31 18.62 4.52
C GLU A 24 -17.92 17.96 4.56
N ARG A 25 -17.47 17.40 3.43
CA ARG A 25 -16.12 16.81 3.30
C ARG A 25 -15.04 17.85 3.50
N VAL A 26 -15.21 19.06 2.95
CA VAL A 26 -14.29 20.19 3.15
C VAL A 26 -14.32 20.65 4.62
N ASN A 27 -15.49 20.77 5.25
CA ASN A 27 -15.61 21.18 6.65
C ASN A 27 -15.02 20.14 7.63
N LEU A 28 -15.16 18.85 7.35
CA LEU A 28 -14.49 17.76 8.07
C LEU A 28 -12.97 17.84 7.93
N LEU A 29 -12.47 18.10 6.71
CA LEU A 29 -11.03 18.27 6.46
C LEU A 29 -10.48 19.51 7.18
N VAL A 30 -11.19 20.65 7.15
CA VAL A 30 -10.82 21.86 7.90
C VAL A 30 -10.76 21.58 9.41
N LYS A 31 -11.74 20.85 9.98
CA LYS A 31 -11.70 20.40 11.39
C LYS A 31 -10.49 19.50 11.68
N LEU A 32 -10.18 18.54 10.81
CA LEU A 32 -9.03 17.64 10.97
C LEU A 32 -7.69 18.40 10.89
N VAL A 33 -7.55 19.36 9.98
CA VAL A 33 -6.35 20.17 9.83
C VAL A 33 -6.17 21.11 11.04
N LYS A 34 -7.24 21.80 11.48
CA LYS A 34 -7.19 22.63 12.70
C LYS A 34 -6.88 21.81 13.95
N GLY A 35 -7.48 20.62 14.11
CA GLY A 35 -7.26 19.73 15.26
C GLY A 35 -5.88 19.03 15.28
N LYS A 36 -5.21 18.88 14.13
CA LYS A 36 -3.84 18.33 14.03
C LYS A 36 -2.75 19.41 13.94
N GLY A 37 -3.12 20.68 13.83
CA GLY A 37 -2.16 21.80 13.75
C GLY A 37 -1.27 21.80 12.49
N PRO A 38 -0.14 22.53 12.53
CA PRO A 38 0.64 22.86 11.33
C PRO A 38 1.23 21.65 10.59
N ALA A 39 1.49 20.54 11.27
CA ALA A 39 1.96 19.31 10.62
C ALA A 39 0.96 18.74 9.61
N ALA A 40 -0.36 18.88 9.87
CA ALA A 40 -1.38 18.48 8.91
C ALA A 40 -1.54 19.49 7.76
N VAL A 41 -1.38 20.80 8.03
CA VAL A 41 -1.31 21.83 6.99
C VAL A 41 -0.18 21.50 6.00
N ALA A 42 1.00 21.15 6.50
CA ALA A 42 2.15 20.77 5.69
C ALA A 42 1.90 19.51 4.84
N GLN A 43 1.31 18.44 5.41
CA GLN A 43 0.98 17.22 4.63
C GLN A 43 -0.07 17.49 3.54
N VAL A 44 -1.09 18.31 3.82
CA VAL A 44 -2.10 18.67 2.81
C VAL A 44 -1.47 19.52 1.70
N GLN A 45 -0.63 20.51 2.03
CA GLN A 45 0.12 21.30 1.04
C GLN A 45 1.08 20.45 0.21
N GLN A 46 1.79 19.49 0.82
CA GLN A 46 2.68 18.58 0.11
C GLN A 46 1.90 17.71 -0.91
N LYS A 47 0.73 17.19 -0.52
CA LYS A 47 -0.14 16.44 -1.44
C LYS A 47 -0.72 17.29 -2.57
N ILE A 48 -1.14 18.52 -2.28
CA ILE A 48 -1.55 19.50 -3.31
C ILE A 48 -0.43 19.72 -4.33
N ASN A 49 0.81 19.91 -3.86
CA ASN A 49 1.97 20.15 -4.72
C ASN A 49 2.37 18.92 -5.54
N ALA A 50 2.18 17.71 -4.99
CA ALA A 50 2.39 16.45 -5.69
C ALA A 50 1.23 16.08 -6.66
N GLY A 51 0.17 16.88 -6.74
CA GLY A 51 -1.05 16.55 -7.48
C GLY A 51 -1.79 15.32 -6.94
N GLN A 52 -1.48 14.88 -5.71
CA GLN A 52 -1.95 13.61 -5.17
C GLN A 52 -3.20 13.81 -4.31
N GLU A 53 -4.20 12.96 -4.54
CA GLU A 53 -5.41 12.89 -3.73
C GLU A 53 -5.12 12.44 -2.28
N LEU A 54 -6.00 12.80 -1.36
CA LEU A 54 -6.00 12.28 0.00
C LEU A 54 -7.22 11.40 0.21
N SER A 55 -7.02 10.17 0.66
CA SER A 55 -8.07 9.28 1.15
C SER A 55 -7.88 9.02 2.64
N ALA A 56 -8.95 9.12 3.44
CA ALA A 56 -8.98 8.61 4.81
C ALA A 56 -10.42 8.32 5.24
N LYS A 57 -10.61 7.30 6.10
CA LYS A 57 -11.94 6.85 6.57
C LYS A 57 -12.96 6.58 5.46
N GLY A 58 -12.49 6.12 4.29
CA GLY A 58 -13.33 5.87 3.11
C GLY A 58 -13.79 7.12 2.34
N ILE A 59 -13.35 8.32 2.76
CA ILE A 59 -13.59 9.58 2.04
C ILE A 59 -12.34 9.91 1.22
N THR A 60 -12.50 10.10 -0.09
CA THR A 60 -11.49 10.74 -0.95
C THR A 60 -11.75 12.24 -1.03
N TRP A 61 -10.68 13.04 -0.95
CA TRP A 61 -10.64 14.47 -1.19
C TRP A 61 -9.71 14.76 -2.37
N ASP A 62 -10.30 15.26 -3.44
CA ASP A 62 -9.63 15.73 -4.65
C ASP A 62 -8.70 16.92 -4.33
N VAL A 63 -7.68 17.14 -5.16
CA VAL A 63 -6.74 18.29 -5.02
C VAL A 63 -7.48 19.64 -4.95
N GLY A 64 -8.63 19.78 -5.62
CA GLY A 64 -9.50 20.95 -5.50
C GLY A 64 -10.11 21.13 -4.10
N MET A 65 -10.62 20.05 -3.49
CA MET A 65 -11.14 20.09 -2.12
C MET A 65 -10.03 20.38 -1.10
N LEU A 66 -8.83 19.84 -1.33
CA LEU A 66 -7.66 20.12 -0.49
C LEU A 66 -7.30 21.62 -0.52
N LYS A 67 -7.27 22.25 -1.71
CA LYS A 67 -7.00 23.68 -1.87
C LYS A 67 -8.05 24.56 -1.20
N GLU A 68 -9.34 24.26 -1.36
CA GLU A 68 -10.42 24.99 -0.66
C GLU A 68 -10.35 24.85 0.86
N ALA A 69 -10.07 23.65 1.37
CA ALA A 69 -9.91 23.44 2.80
C ALA A 69 -8.72 24.23 3.36
N LEU A 70 -7.59 24.26 2.64
CA LEU A 70 -6.41 25.04 3.06
C LEU A 70 -6.69 26.55 3.08
N ALA A 71 -7.38 27.07 2.06
CA ALA A 71 -7.84 28.46 2.01
C ALA A 71 -8.80 28.81 3.18
N LYS A 72 -9.70 27.89 3.55
CA LYS A 72 -10.61 28.04 4.71
C LYS A 72 -9.94 27.84 6.08
N VAL A 73 -8.75 27.25 6.14
CA VAL A 73 -7.91 27.25 7.35
C VAL A 73 -7.21 28.60 7.50
N GLY A 74 -6.67 29.14 6.41
CA GLY A 74 -5.99 30.44 6.34
C GLY A 74 -4.57 30.42 6.93
N PRO A 75 -3.69 31.36 6.54
CA PRO A 75 -2.31 31.43 7.04
C PRO A 75 -2.17 32.04 8.45
N GLY A 76 -3.29 32.24 9.18
CA GLY A 76 -3.37 33.07 10.40
C GLY A 76 -3.62 32.28 11.69
N ALA A 77 -2.82 31.25 11.98
CA ALA A 77 -2.98 30.43 13.19
C ALA A 77 -1.64 30.08 13.89
N GLY A 78 -0.68 31.00 13.88
CA GLY A 78 0.50 30.95 14.74
C GLY A 78 0.28 31.79 16.01
N GLY A 79 -0.05 31.17 17.15
CA GLY A 79 -0.22 31.91 18.41
C GLY A 79 -0.73 31.09 19.60
N GLN A 80 0.17 30.84 20.57
CA GLN A 80 -0.05 30.48 21.99
C GLN A 80 -0.74 29.14 22.36
N GLY A 81 -0.31 28.57 23.51
CA GLY A 81 -0.71 27.24 24.02
C GLY A 81 0.33 26.15 23.71
N ALA A 82 1.57 26.18 24.20
CA ALA A 82 2.00 25.98 25.60
C ALA A 82 1.74 24.54 26.13
N GLY A 83 2.79 23.74 26.27
CA GLY A 83 2.76 22.38 26.82
C GLY A 83 3.85 21.46 26.26
N GLY A 84 4.95 21.28 27.01
CA GLY A 84 5.90 20.18 26.81
C GLY A 84 5.56 18.98 27.74
N PRO A 85 6.48 18.02 27.98
CA PRO A 85 7.90 18.02 27.58
C PRO A 85 8.38 16.70 26.94
N GLU A 86 9.71 16.58 26.82
CA GLU A 86 10.50 15.35 27.06
C GLU A 86 10.36 14.13 26.11
N ALA A 87 11.37 13.95 25.26
CA ALA A 87 12.00 12.64 24.99
C ALA A 87 13.42 12.87 24.42
N GLY A 88 14.44 12.87 25.27
CA GLY A 88 15.84 13.01 24.87
C GLY A 88 16.58 11.67 24.80
N GLN A 89 17.29 11.42 23.69
CA GLN A 89 18.44 10.51 23.59
C GLN A 89 19.15 10.80 22.25
N THR A 90 20.22 11.61 22.22
CA THR A 90 21.61 11.33 22.63
C THR A 90 22.31 10.24 21.81
N SER A 91 23.37 10.67 21.14
CA SER A 91 24.32 9.89 20.33
C SER A 91 24.86 8.63 20.99
N SER A 92 25.28 7.66 20.18
CA SER A 92 26.30 6.68 20.56
C SER A 92 27.11 6.25 19.33
N THR A 93 28.40 6.57 19.35
CA THR A 93 29.34 6.30 18.25
C THR A 93 30.21 5.11 18.59
N GLY A 94 30.14 4.05 17.77
CA GLY A 94 31.24 3.13 17.51
C GLY A 94 31.44 1.95 18.48
N ALA A 95 31.66 0.76 17.88
CA ALA A 95 32.65 -0.22 18.31
C ALA A 95 32.88 -1.25 17.18
N ARG A 96 34.13 -1.67 16.96
CA ARG A 96 34.48 -2.93 16.26
C ARG A 96 34.70 -4.02 17.31
N PRO A 97 34.54 -5.30 16.96
CA PRO A 97 35.76 -6.12 16.87
C PRO A 97 35.80 -7.15 15.72
N LEU A 98 37.04 -7.53 15.37
CA LEU A 98 37.49 -8.83 14.83
C LEU A 98 38.42 -9.44 15.92
N PRO A 99 38.87 -10.72 15.89
CA PRO A 99 38.83 -11.74 14.82
C PRO A 99 37.79 -12.87 15.15
N THR A 100 37.92 -14.21 15.07
CA THR A 100 39.03 -15.21 14.90
C THR A 100 38.44 -16.55 14.37
N PRO A 101 39.21 -17.45 13.72
CA PRO A 101 38.65 -18.55 12.91
C PRO A 101 38.65 -19.94 13.57
N ILE A 102 37.85 -20.86 13.01
CA ILE A 102 37.98 -22.33 13.13
C ILE A 102 37.97 -22.94 11.71
N ARG A 103 38.57 -24.13 11.53
CA ARG A 103 39.11 -24.64 10.25
C ARG A 103 38.82 -26.13 10.04
N ALA A 104 38.58 -26.52 8.77
CA ALA A 104 38.61 -27.89 8.22
C ALA A 104 37.46 -28.85 8.69
N PRO A 105 37.20 -30.00 7.99
CA PRO A 105 38.01 -30.62 6.94
C PRO A 105 37.36 -30.87 5.57
N THR A 106 38.24 -31.24 4.63
CA THR A 106 38.04 -31.53 3.20
C THR A 106 37.43 -32.93 2.96
N PRO A 107 36.74 -33.11 1.83
CA PRO A 107 37.27 -33.99 0.77
C PRO A 107 37.21 -33.32 -0.63
N ALA A 108 37.84 -33.80 -1.71
CA ALA A 108 39.05 -34.56 -1.97
C ALA A 108 38.98 -34.97 -3.47
N ALA A 109 39.52 -34.12 -4.35
CA ALA A 109 39.94 -34.39 -5.74
C ALA A 109 38.96 -34.98 -6.79
N ALA A 110 38.69 -34.17 -7.83
CA ALA A 110 38.63 -34.60 -9.24
C ALA A 110 39.02 -33.41 -10.15
N PRO A 111 39.93 -33.54 -11.14
CA PRO A 111 40.40 -32.40 -11.94
C PRO A 111 39.81 -32.38 -13.37
N ALA A 112 39.25 -31.24 -13.80
CA ALA A 112 38.91 -31.00 -15.22
C ALA A 112 38.81 -29.50 -15.59
N ALA A 113 39.39 -29.16 -16.75
CA ALA A 113 39.16 -27.99 -17.62
C ALA A 113 39.23 -26.54 -17.03
N PRO A 114 40.09 -25.65 -17.58
CA PRO A 114 39.96 -24.21 -17.35
C PRO A 114 38.76 -23.66 -18.14
N GLN A 115 37.79 -23.04 -17.47
CA GLN A 115 36.71 -22.32 -18.16
C GLN A 115 37.19 -20.94 -18.64
N PRO A 116 36.81 -20.51 -19.86
CA PRO A 116 37.32 -19.27 -20.45
C PRO A 116 36.74 -18.03 -19.77
N GLN A 117 37.55 -16.98 -19.65
CA GLN A 117 37.14 -15.67 -19.11
C GLN A 117 36.27 -14.91 -20.14
N SER A 118 35.02 -15.33 -20.31
CA SER A 118 34.06 -14.65 -21.19
C SER A 118 33.54 -13.36 -20.59
N SER A 119 34.20 -12.25 -20.97
CA SER A 119 33.71 -10.86 -21.04
C SER A 119 32.66 -10.40 -20.01
N VAL A 120 33.01 -9.40 -19.20
CA VAL A 120 32.08 -8.63 -18.35
C VAL A 120 31.13 -7.79 -19.23
N ARG A 121 30.19 -8.46 -19.89
CA ARG A 121 29.03 -7.88 -20.55
C ARG A 121 28.08 -7.42 -19.44
N TRP A 122 27.59 -6.19 -19.51
CA TRP A 122 26.70 -5.59 -18.51
C TRP A 122 25.35 -6.31 -18.46
N ALA A 123 25.30 -7.41 -17.70
CA ALA A 123 24.09 -8.12 -17.35
C ALA A 123 23.45 -7.41 -16.15
N PRO A 124 22.21 -6.87 -16.26
CA PRO A 124 21.51 -6.38 -15.08
C PRO A 124 21.34 -7.54 -14.09
N PRO A 125 21.62 -7.34 -12.79
CA PRO A 125 21.54 -8.42 -11.82
C PRO A 125 20.12 -9.00 -11.79
N ALA A 126 20.03 -10.34 -11.79
CA ALA A 126 18.74 -11.04 -11.80
C ALA A 126 17.84 -10.51 -10.68
N LEU A 127 16.60 -10.15 -11.04
CA LEU A 127 15.66 -9.48 -10.13
C LEU A 127 15.40 -10.36 -8.90
N THR A 128 16.03 -9.98 -7.78
CA THR A 128 15.91 -10.72 -6.52
C THR A 128 14.46 -10.74 -6.06
N ALA A 129 14.06 -11.79 -5.33
CA ALA A 129 12.69 -11.91 -4.81
C ALA A 129 12.25 -10.66 -4.01
N SER A 130 13.19 -10.01 -3.31
CA SER A 130 12.98 -8.73 -2.61
C SER A 130 12.68 -7.55 -3.54
N ALA A 131 13.30 -7.48 -4.73
CA ALA A 131 13.01 -6.46 -5.73
C ALA A 131 11.63 -6.68 -6.37
N LEU A 132 11.28 -7.93 -6.68
CA LEU A 132 9.94 -8.32 -7.12
C LEU A 132 8.89 -7.96 -6.05
N ALA A 133 9.08 -8.36 -4.80
CA ALA A 133 8.15 -8.05 -3.70
C ALA A 133 7.94 -6.54 -3.51
N ARG A 134 9.00 -5.72 -3.61
CA ARG A 134 8.87 -4.25 -3.61
C ARG A 134 8.04 -3.73 -4.78
N LYS A 135 8.23 -4.25 -6.00
CA LYS A 135 7.39 -3.88 -7.15
C LYS A 135 5.93 -4.26 -6.91
N VAL A 136 5.66 -5.47 -6.40
CA VAL A 136 4.29 -5.89 -6.05
C VAL A 136 3.67 -4.92 -5.03
N GLN A 137 4.42 -4.52 -4.01
CA GLN A 137 3.95 -3.59 -2.98
C GLN A 137 3.59 -2.20 -3.55
N SER A 138 4.29 -1.73 -4.59
CA SER A 138 3.91 -0.51 -5.32
C SER A 138 2.74 -0.68 -6.28
N GLU A 139 2.46 -1.90 -6.76
CA GLU A 139 1.34 -2.22 -7.67
C GLU A 139 0.06 -2.66 -6.95
N SER A 140 0.07 -2.79 -5.62
CA SER A 140 -1.04 -3.38 -4.86
C SER A 140 -1.11 -2.83 -3.44
N GLU A 141 -2.02 -1.88 -3.24
CA GLU A 141 -2.36 -1.32 -1.93
C GLU A 141 -2.86 -2.44 -0.99
N GLY A 142 -2.10 -2.70 0.08
CA GLY A 142 -2.35 -3.83 0.99
C GLY A 142 -1.65 -5.15 0.63
N ALA A 143 -0.68 -5.16 -0.29
CA ALA A 143 0.17 -6.33 -0.53
C ALA A 143 1.24 -6.52 0.56
N GLU A 144 1.23 -7.70 1.18
CA GLU A 144 2.22 -8.14 2.15
C GLU A 144 3.30 -9.01 1.46
N PRO A 145 4.61 -8.72 1.61
CA PRO A 145 5.68 -9.58 1.10
C PRO A 145 5.62 -10.99 1.72
N PHE A 146 5.45 -12.01 0.88
CA PHE A 146 5.24 -13.40 1.31
C PHE A 146 6.08 -14.34 0.45
N ASN A 147 7.40 -14.26 0.60
CA ASN A 147 8.36 -15.11 -0.10
C ASN A 147 8.37 -16.52 0.51
N ARG A 148 7.54 -17.43 -0.01
CA ARG A 148 7.44 -18.82 0.45
C ARG A 148 7.14 -19.75 -0.73
N ALA A 149 7.81 -20.90 -0.76
CA ALA A 149 7.36 -22.03 -1.57
C ALA A 149 6.06 -22.58 -0.98
N ALA A 150 5.07 -22.82 -1.83
CA ALA A 150 3.81 -23.49 -1.52
C ALA A 150 3.60 -24.64 -2.50
N LYS A 151 2.69 -25.57 -2.18
CA LYS A 151 2.37 -26.73 -3.01
C LYS A 151 0.86 -26.82 -3.20
N ASN A 152 0.39 -27.14 -4.40
CA ASN A 152 -1.02 -27.44 -4.61
C ASN A 152 -1.34 -28.79 -3.97
N THR A 153 -2.03 -28.78 -2.84
CA THR A 153 -2.49 -29.98 -2.13
C THR A 153 -3.90 -30.41 -2.54
N GLY A 154 -4.55 -29.68 -3.46
CA GLY A 154 -5.86 -30.04 -4.00
C GLY A 154 -5.75 -31.00 -5.18
N GLU A 155 -6.75 -31.86 -5.34
CA GLU A 155 -6.89 -32.79 -6.48
C GLU A 155 -7.23 -32.08 -7.80
N ASN A 156 -7.63 -30.81 -7.74
CA ASN A 156 -7.99 -30.00 -8.88
C ASN A 156 -6.84 -29.08 -9.32
N LYS A 157 -6.71 -28.86 -10.63
CA LYS A 157 -5.79 -27.86 -11.18
C LYS A 157 -6.28 -26.45 -10.88
N VAL A 158 -5.38 -25.56 -10.47
CA VAL A 158 -5.71 -24.16 -10.10
C VAL A 158 -5.28 -23.22 -11.24
N ALA A 159 -6.24 -22.52 -11.84
CA ALA A 159 -5.96 -21.61 -12.95
C ALA A 159 -5.21 -20.34 -12.49
N VAL A 160 -4.13 -19.98 -13.19
CA VAL A 160 -3.35 -18.76 -12.88
C VAL A 160 -4.01 -17.55 -13.55
N MET A 161 -4.46 -16.58 -12.76
CA MET A 161 -5.20 -15.41 -13.24
C MET A 161 -4.28 -14.20 -13.46
N VAL A 162 -4.49 -13.44 -14.54
CA VAL A 162 -3.69 -12.23 -14.87
C VAL A 162 -3.94 -11.09 -13.86
N ARG A 163 -5.12 -11.03 -13.24
CA ARG A 163 -5.49 -10.03 -12.23
C ARG A 163 -6.15 -10.71 -11.01
N PRO A 164 -6.01 -10.15 -9.79
CA PRO A 164 -6.68 -10.64 -8.59
C PRO A 164 -8.16 -10.24 -8.59
N ASN A 165 -8.95 -10.92 -9.43
CA ASN A 165 -10.39 -10.75 -9.59
C ASN A 165 -10.99 -12.05 -10.14
N VAL A 166 -12.04 -12.56 -9.52
CA VAL A 166 -12.79 -13.76 -9.94
C VAL A 166 -13.28 -13.65 -11.40
N LEU A 167 -13.56 -12.45 -11.89
CA LEU A 167 -14.00 -12.17 -13.27
C LEU A 167 -12.85 -12.00 -14.28
N SER A 168 -11.59 -12.15 -13.86
CA SER A 168 -10.45 -12.14 -14.79
C SER A 168 -10.41 -13.42 -15.61
N GLN A 169 -10.10 -13.31 -16.90
CA GLN A 169 -9.76 -14.49 -17.69
C GLN A 169 -8.48 -15.17 -17.13
N PRO A 170 -8.38 -16.51 -17.21
CA PRO A 170 -7.18 -17.25 -16.86
C PRO A 170 -6.09 -17.03 -17.91
N THR A 171 -4.83 -17.18 -17.50
CA THR A 171 -3.64 -16.95 -18.37
C THR A 171 -3.38 -18.11 -19.36
N GLY A 172 -4.21 -19.16 -19.34
CA GLY A 172 -3.94 -20.44 -20.01
C GLY A 172 -3.04 -21.39 -19.19
N GLU A 173 -2.29 -20.86 -18.23
CA GLU A 173 -1.52 -21.63 -17.25
C GLU A 173 -2.39 -22.16 -16.09
N TYR A 174 -2.04 -23.35 -15.59
CA TYR A 174 -2.68 -24.01 -14.46
C TYR A 174 -1.62 -24.67 -13.57
N LEU A 175 -1.73 -24.50 -12.25
CA LEU A 175 -0.96 -25.25 -11.28
C LEU A 175 -1.58 -26.64 -11.11
N LEU A 176 -0.81 -27.69 -11.37
CA LEU A 176 -1.26 -29.08 -11.28
C LEU A 176 -1.34 -29.56 -9.82
N PRO A 177 -2.15 -30.61 -9.52
CA PRO A 177 -2.10 -31.29 -8.23
C PRO A 177 -0.68 -31.76 -7.90
N GLY A 178 -0.21 -31.44 -6.70
CA GLY A 178 1.14 -31.77 -6.25
C GLY A 178 2.27 -30.85 -6.74
N GLU A 179 2.00 -29.88 -7.62
CA GLU A 179 3.01 -28.94 -8.11
C GLU A 179 3.43 -27.93 -7.01
N ALA A 180 4.71 -27.58 -6.98
CA ALA A 180 5.28 -26.62 -6.04
C ALA A 180 5.64 -25.30 -6.74
N PHE A 181 5.28 -24.17 -6.15
CA PHE A 181 5.40 -22.83 -6.72
C PHE A 181 5.87 -21.82 -5.69
N GLU A 182 6.66 -20.82 -6.11
CA GLU A 182 7.05 -19.71 -5.24
C GLU A 182 5.99 -18.62 -5.23
N VAL A 183 5.44 -18.35 -4.06
CA VAL A 183 4.68 -17.12 -3.77
C VAL A 183 5.68 -16.02 -3.39
N ILE A 184 5.40 -14.79 -3.82
CA ILE A 184 6.19 -13.58 -3.47
C ILE A 184 5.39 -12.54 -2.67
N ALA A 185 4.06 -12.56 -2.76
CA ALA A 185 3.20 -11.64 -2.03
C ALA A 185 1.79 -12.20 -1.79
N ARG A 186 1.15 -11.66 -0.75
CA ARG A 186 -0.23 -11.94 -0.34
C ARG A 186 -1.04 -10.64 -0.38
N CYS A 187 -2.18 -10.62 -1.07
CA CYS A 187 -3.03 -9.44 -1.24
C CYS A 187 -4.46 -9.75 -0.81
N SER A 188 -4.92 -9.17 0.31
CA SER A 188 -6.30 -9.35 0.79
C SER A 188 -7.21 -8.21 0.34
N ARG A 189 -8.29 -8.52 -0.38
CA ARG A 189 -9.27 -7.50 -0.81
C ARG A 189 -10.44 -7.41 0.18
N PRO A 190 -10.61 -6.30 0.93
CA PRO A 190 -11.72 -6.16 1.88
C PRO A 190 -13.10 -6.10 1.19
N GLN A 191 -13.15 -5.81 -0.11
CA GLN A 191 -14.38 -5.77 -0.93
C GLN A 191 -15.04 -7.14 -1.15
N ASP A 192 -14.28 -8.23 -1.04
CA ASP A 192 -14.68 -9.60 -1.43
C ASP A 192 -14.32 -10.62 -0.32
N GLY A 193 -13.64 -10.17 0.75
CA GLY A 193 -13.08 -11.02 1.81
C GLY A 193 -11.94 -11.95 1.38
N ARG A 194 -11.65 -12.06 0.07
CA ARG A 194 -10.70 -13.02 -0.49
C ARG A 194 -9.25 -12.56 -0.36
N THR A 195 -8.39 -13.55 -0.11
CA THR A 195 -6.94 -13.43 -0.16
C THR A 195 -6.43 -13.98 -1.48
N TYR A 196 -5.68 -13.18 -2.22
CA TYR A 196 -5.05 -13.53 -3.49
C TYR A 196 -3.53 -13.72 -3.27
N LEU A 197 -2.94 -14.74 -3.90
CA LEU A 197 -1.51 -15.01 -3.85
C LEU A 197 -0.87 -14.58 -5.18
N ARG A 198 0.23 -13.83 -5.12
CA ARG A 198 1.00 -13.48 -6.33
C ARG A 198 2.20 -14.41 -6.46
N LEU A 199 2.18 -15.19 -7.53
CA LEU A 199 3.23 -16.12 -7.90
C LEU A 199 4.45 -15.39 -8.46
N LYS A 200 5.62 -16.00 -8.29
CA LYS A 200 6.83 -15.69 -9.04
C LYS A 200 6.77 -16.40 -10.39
N LYS A 201 7.25 -15.73 -11.43
CA LYS A 201 7.63 -16.27 -12.74
C LYS A 201 8.99 -15.67 -13.10
#